data_AF-A0A6G1J681-F1
#
_entry.id   AF-A0A6G1J681-F1
#
_cell.length_a   1.000
_cell.length_b   1.000
_cell.length_c   1.000
_cell.angle_alpha   90.00
_cell.angle_beta   90.00
_cell.angle_gamma   90.00
#
_symmetry.space_group_name_H-M   'P 1'
#
loop_
_entity.id
_entity.type
_entity.pdbx_description
1 polymer ?
#
loop_
_entity_poly.entity_id
_entity_poly.type
_entity_poly.pdbx_seq_one_letter_code
_entity_poly.pdbx_strand_id
1 'polypeptide(L)'
;AYFKVGVVFRVLWPELSGDRNENRTIATHPRFPTEKIFVKVRWFVVAREGNDCCTCLSIQTYRGRGVPANKVKSHHAIMYTGDHPPPPLAPEYPRGPYELGMGDPIRVIPYKPWERMNPVSRVNFTKLYTVEHNVKVHMFGYV
;
A
#
# COMPACT_ATOMS: atom_id res chain seq x y z
N ALA A 1 14.41 3.90 -15.91
CA ALA A 1 14.69 3.67 -14.47
C ALA A 1 13.41 3.23 -13.79
N TYR A 2 13.48 2.19 -12.95
CA TYR A 2 12.33 1.41 -12.50
C TYR A 2 11.55 2.05 -11.33
N PHE A 3 12.22 2.84 -10.49
CA PHE A 3 11.62 3.51 -9.33
C PHE A 3 11.56 5.01 -9.55
N LYS A 4 10.53 5.47 -10.28
CA LYS A 4 10.26 6.88 -10.57
C LYS A 4 9.06 7.38 -9.79
N VAL A 5 9.02 8.67 -9.45
CA VAL A 5 7.86 9.25 -8.73
C VAL A 5 6.56 8.85 -9.44
N GLY A 6 5.59 8.38 -8.67
CA GLY A 6 4.30 7.91 -9.16
C GLY A 6 4.25 6.45 -9.61
N VAL A 7 5.39 5.76 -9.77
CA VAL A 7 5.39 4.32 -10.10
C VAL A 7 4.76 3.52 -8.96
N VAL A 8 3.81 2.66 -9.32
CA VAL A 8 3.10 1.73 -8.43
C VAL A 8 3.61 0.32 -8.66
N PHE A 9 3.98 -0.38 -7.58
CA PHE A 9 4.49 -1.74 -7.63
C PHE A 9 4.09 -2.53 -6.39
N ARG A 10 4.27 -3.85 -6.47
CA ARG A 10 4.12 -4.76 -5.33
C ARG A 10 5.39 -5.57 -5.09
N VAL A 11 5.67 -5.87 -3.83
CA VAL A 11 6.89 -6.56 -3.40
C VAL A 11 6.57 -7.53 -2.26
N LEU A 12 7.30 -8.64 -2.19
CA LEU A 12 7.29 -9.52 -1.03
C LEU A 12 8.04 -8.85 0.12
N TRP A 13 7.34 -8.57 1.21
CA TRP A 13 7.86 -7.80 2.34
C TRP A 13 7.85 -8.61 3.63
N PRO A 14 8.99 -8.74 4.33
CA PRO A 14 9.07 -9.41 5.62
C PRO A 14 8.45 -8.56 6.73
N GLU A 15 7.63 -9.17 7.57
CA GLU A 15 7.00 -8.56 8.76
C GLU A 15 7.39 -9.35 10.02
N LEU A 16 7.77 -8.62 11.06
CA LEU A 16 7.95 -9.18 12.41
C LEU A 16 6.60 -9.54 13.03
N SER A 17 6.57 -10.52 13.93
CA SER A 17 5.33 -11.10 14.45
C SER A 17 4.53 -10.14 15.36
N GLY A 18 3.72 -9.27 14.76
CA GLY A 18 2.66 -8.51 15.44
C GLY A 18 1.28 -8.65 14.77
N ASP A 19 1.23 -9.14 13.53
CA ASP A 19 0.03 -9.08 12.69
C ASP A 19 -0.46 -10.51 12.36
N ARG A 20 -1.38 -11.03 13.20
CA ARG A 20 -1.96 -12.37 13.05
C ARG A 20 -2.86 -12.45 11.80
N ASN A 21 -2.38 -13.22 10.83
CA ASN A 21 -3.00 -13.82 9.63
C ASN A 21 -3.64 -12.95 8.53
N GLU A 22 -2.99 -12.99 7.36
CA GLU A 22 -3.52 -13.37 6.03
C GLU A 22 -2.31 -13.53 5.07
N ASN A 23 -2.33 -14.55 4.20
CA ASN A 23 -1.31 -14.88 3.17
C ASN A 23 0.16 -14.75 3.60
N ARG A 24 0.56 -15.51 4.62
CA ARG A 24 1.95 -15.51 5.09
C ARG A 24 2.71 -16.70 4.51
N THR A 25 3.82 -16.45 3.83
CA THR A 25 4.84 -17.47 3.63
C THR A 25 5.81 -17.38 4.81
N ILE A 26 6.00 -18.49 5.53
CA ILE A 26 7.04 -18.59 6.57
C ILE A 26 8.37 -18.63 5.84
N ALA A 27 9.24 -17.64 6.08
CA ALA A 27 10.63 -17.73 5.66
C ALA A 27 11.36 -18.64 6.65
N THR A 28 12.11 -19.61 6.12
CA THR A 28 12.76 -20.73 6.81
C THR A 28 13.74 -20.32 7.93
N HIS A 29 14.04 -21.28 8.83
CA HIS A 29 15.03 -21.27 9.92
C HIS A 29 15.56 -19.89 10.33
N PRO A 30 14.84 -19.17 11.20
CA PRO A 30 15.34 -17.91 11.70
C PRO A 30 16.66 -18.17 12.44
N ARG A 31 17.70 -17.39 12.12
CA ARG A 31 18.96 -17.38 12.89
C ARG A 31 18.72 -17.07 14.38
N PHE A 32 17.57 -16.45 14.65
CA PHE A 32 17.00 -16.22 15.97
C PHE A 32 15.87 -17.23 16.23
N PRO A 33 16.11 -18.28 17.04
CA PRO A 33 15.18 -19.42 17.19
C PRO A 33 13.76 -19.06 17.62
N THR A 34 13.56 -17.89 18.23
CA THR A 34 12.28 -17.41 18.74
C THR A 34 11.52 -16.50 17.76
N GLU A 35 12.14 -16.09 16.65
CA GLU A 35 11.52 -15.14 15.72
C GLU A 35 10.83 -15.83 14.56
N LYS A 36 9.51 -15.67 14.48
CA LYS A 36 8.76 -16.10 13.30
C LYS A 36 8.71 -14.94 12.29
N ILE A 37 9.45 -15.07 11.19
CA ILE A 37 9.41 -14.12 10.06
C ILE A 37 8.31 -14.55 9.11
N PHE A 38 7.49 -13.58 8.70
CA PHE A 38 6.43 -13.84 7.75
C PHE A 38 6.47 -12.84 6.62
N VAL A 39 6.33 -13.33 5.41
CA VAL A 39 6.38 -12.50 4.21
C VAL A 39 4.96 -12.28 3.71
N LYS A 40 4.62 -11.02 3.41
CA LYS A 40 3.35 -10.61 2.79
C LYS A 40 3.61 -9.76 1.56
N VAL A 41 2.72 -9.80 0.58
CA VAL A 41 2.76 -8.85 -0.53
C VAL A 41 2.35 -7.47 -0.03
N ARG A 42 3.21 -6.47 -0.22
CA ARG A 42 2.91 -5.05 0.02
C ARG A 42 2.90 -4.28 -1.29
N TRP A 43 2.00 -3.31 -1.35
CA TRP A 43 1.87 -2.38 -2.47
C TRP A 43 2.44 -1.03 -2.08
N PHE A 44 3.11 -0.39 -3.03
CA PHE A 44 3.79 0.88 -2.84
C PHE A 44 3.58 1.78 -4.05
N VAL A 45 3.58 3.09 -3.78
CA VAL A 45 3.78 4.14 -4.79
C VAL A 45 5.03 4.94 -4.42
N VAL A 46 5.89 5.21 -5.39
CA VAL A 46 7.12 5.99 -5.18
C VAL A 46 6.75 7.46 -4.98
N ALA A 47 7.13 8.03 -3.83
CA ALA A 47 6.93 9.44 -3.51
C ALA A 47 8.20 10.29 -3.70
N ARG A 48 9.39 9.66 -3.63
CA ARG A 48 10.67 10.34 -3.88
C ARG A 48 11.70 9.35 -4.44
N GLU A 49 12.42 9.79 -5.47
CA GLU A 49 13.54 9.07 -6.08
C GLU A 49 14.81 9.19 -5.22
N GLY A 50 15.69 8.21 -5.34
CA GLY A 50 17.05 8.24 -4.82
C GLY A 50 17.99 7.45 -5.74
N ASN A 51 19.26 7.31 -5.36
CA ASN A 51 20.23 6.58 -6.18
C ASN A 51 20.11 5.05 -6.00
N ASP A 52 20.18 4.58 -4.75
CA ASP A 52 20.19 3.14 -4.43
C ASP A 52 18.86 2.65 -3.83
N CYS A 53 18.06 3.59 -3.33
CA CYS A 53 16.74 3.34 -2.77
C CYS A 53 15.79 4.49 -3.09
N CYS A 54 14.50 4.26 -2.88
CA CYS A 54 13.45 5.28 -3.05
C CYS A 54 12.57 5.36 -1.80
N THR A 55 11.94 6.52 -1.59
CA THR A 55 10.91 6.68 -0.56
C THR A 55 9.55 6.39 -1.16
N CYS A 56 8.81 5.47 -0.55
CA CYS A 56 7.50 5.02 -0.98
C CYS A 56 6.43 5.29 0.08
N LEU A 57 5.19 5.44 -0.36
CA LEU A 57 4.00 5.39 0.49
C LEU A 57 3.35 4.02 0.36
N SER A 58 2.92 3.44 1.49
CA SER A 58 2.23 2.15 1.46
C SER A 58 0.80 2.29 0.97
N ILE A 59 0.37 1.33 0.15
CA ILE A 59 -1.02 1.15 -0.27
C ILE A 59 -1.58 -0.06 0.50
N GLN A 60 -2.70 0.13 1.18
CA GLN A 60 -3.27 -0.84 2.11
C GLN A 60 -4.76 -1.02 1.85
N THR A 61 -5.23 -2.26 2.02
CA THR A 61 -6.66 -2.59 2.01
C THR A 61 -7.23 -2.74 3.43
N TYR A 62 -6.38 -2.68 4.45
CA TYR A 62 -6.74 -2.88 5.85
C TYR A 62 -7.52 -4.20 6.09
N ARG A 63 -7.08 -5.27 5.43
CA ARG A 63 -7.77 -6.58 5.42
C ARG A 63 -9.15 -6.51 4.77
N GLY A 64 -9.24 -5.82 3.64
CA GLY A 64 -10.51 -5.63 2.91
C GLY A 64 -11.47 -4.61 3.52
N ARG A 65 -11.09 -3.92 4.61
CA ARG A 65 -12.00 -3.04 5.38
C ARG A 65 -11.90 -1.57 5.02
N GLY A 66 -10.96 -1.18 4.15
CA GLY A 66 -10.65 0.24 3.92
C GLY A 66 -10.17 0.94 5.20
N VAL A 67 -10.09 2.27 5.21
CA VAL A 67 -9.60 3.04 6.36
C VAL A 67 -10.49 2.82 7.60
N PRO A 68 -10.02 2.13 8.65
CA PRO A 68 -10.84 1.82 9.82
C PRO A 68 -11.26 3.07 10.59
N ALA A 69 -12.35 3.00 11.35
CA ALA A 69 -12.86 4.13 12.14
C ALA A 69 -11.82 4.73 13.11
N ASN A 70 -10.92 3.94 13.67
CA ASN A 70 -9.87 4.41 14.58
C ASN A 70 -8.65 5.04 13.87
N LYS A 71 -8.74 5.36 12.58
CA LYS A 71 -7.70 6.03 11.79
C LYS A 71 -8.21 7.35 11.23
N VAL A 72 -7.31 8.33 11.18
CA VAL A 72 -7.55 9.66 10.60
C VAL A 72 -7.77 9.53 9.10
N LYS A 73 -8.91 10.03 8.58
CA LYS A 73 -9.28 9.84 7.18
C LYS A 73 -8.41 10.66 6.24
N SER A 74 -8.10 11.90 6.60
CA SER A 74 -7.23 12.79 5.82
C SER A 74 -5.79 12.31 5.62
N HIS A 75 -5.34 11.29 6.36
CA HIS A 75 -4.07 10.62 6.10
C HIS A 75 -4.11 9.65 4.91
N HIS A 76 -5.26 9.52 4.25
CA HIS A 76 -5.49 8.51 3.22
C HIS A 76 -6.16 9.11 1.99
N ALA A 77 -5.97 8.44 0.87
CA ALA A 77 -6.76 8.62 -0.34
C ALA A 77 -7.06 7.27 -1.00
N ILE A 78 -8.12 7.23 -1.79
CA ILE A 78 -8.47 6.08 -2.63
C ILE A 78 -7.45 5.96 -3.76
N MET A 79 -6.79 4.82 -3.91
CA MET A 79 -6.03 4.51 -5.13
C MET A 79 -6.79 3.46 -5.93
N TYR A 80 -7.05 3.74 -7.20
CA TYR A 80 -7.95 2.92 -8.00
C TYR A 80 -7.48 2.77 -9.45
N THR A 81 -7.93 1.70 -10.10
CA THR A 81 -7.82 1.50 -11.55
C THR A 81 -9.21 1.58 -12.17
N GLY A 82 -9.31 2.08 -13.41
CA GLY A 82 -10.58 2.29 -14.11
C GLY A 82 -10.86 3.78 -14.33
N ASP A 83 -12.03 4.11 -14.85
CA ASP A 83 -12.39 5.49 -15.20
C ASP A 83 -12.94 6.30 -14.04
N HIS A 84 -13.55 5.62 -13.07
CA HIS A 84 -14.15 6.26 -11.89
C HIS A 84 -13.68 5.58 -10.60
N PRO A 85 -13.42 6.37 -9.55
CA PRO A 85 -13.08 5.82 -8.24
C PRO A 85 -14.30 5.09 -7.64
N PRO A 86 -14.07 4.00 -6.89
CA PRO A 86 -15.13 3.44 -6.05
C PRO A 86 -15.50 4.46 -4.94
N PRO A 87 -16.75 4.45 -4.46
CA PRO A 87 -17.13 5.30 -3.34
C PRO A 87 -16.37 4.88 -2.07
N PRO A 88 -16.15 5.81 -1.12
CA PRO A 88 -15.69 5.47 0.22
C PRO A 88 -16.64 4.46 0.89
N LEU A 89 -16.08 3.55 1.68
CA LEU A 89 -16.87 2.67 2.54
C LEU A 89 -17.48 3.46 3.70
N ALA A 90 -18.56 2.95 4.29
CA ALA A 90 -19.24 3.62 5.41
C ALA A 90 -18.29 4.08 6.55
N PRO A 91 -17.30 3.27 7.01
CA PRO A 91 -16.38 3.71 8.05
C PRO A 91 -15.34 4.75 7.60
N GLU A 92 -15.23 5.04 6.30
CA GLU A 92 -14.24 5.95 5.71
C GLU A 92 -14.75 7.39 5.59
N TYR A 93 -16.06 7.62 5.73
CA TYR A 93 -16.62 8.96 5.81
C TYR A 93 -16.25 9.64 7.16
N PRO A 94 -16.11 10.97 7.18
CA PRO A 94 -16.02 11.74 8.42
C PRO A 94 -17.19 11.43 9.36
N ARG A 95 -16.91 11.27 10.66
CA ARG A 95 -17.96 11.02 11.67
C ARG A 95 -18.65 12.29 12.17
N GLY A 96 -18.15 13.45 11.79
CA GLY A 96 -18.67 14.74 12.22
C GLY A 96 -17.99 15.90 11.51
N PRO A 97 -18.47 17.13 11.74
CA PRO A 97 -18.04 18.31 10.99
C PRO A 97 -16.56 18.69 11.21
N TYR A 98 -15.94 18.18 12.29
CA TYR A 98 -14.56 18.48 12.65
C TYR A 98 -13.54 17.44 12.12
N GLU A 99 -14.00 16.34 11.52
CA GLU A 99 -13.13 15.33 10.92
C GLU A 99 -12.96 15.61 9.43
N LEU A 100 -11.72 15.81 8.97
CA LEU A 100 -11.45 15.94 7.54
C LEU A 100 -11.59 14.57 6.85
N GLY A 101 -12.22 14.57 5.67
CA GLY A 101 -12.35 13.39 4.82
C GLY A 101 -11.01 12.88 4.27
N MET A 102 -11.07 11.74 3.58
CA MET A 102 -9.94 11.30 2.75
C MET A 102 -9.63 12.34 1.67
N GLY A 103 -8.37 12.39 1.25
CA GLY A 103 -7.96 13.19 0.11
C GLY A 103 -8.54 12.67 -1.22
N ASP A 104 -8.35 13.46 -2.27
CA ASP A 104 -8.87 13.16 -3.60
C ASP A 104 -8.42 11.77 -4.10
N PRO A 105 -9.32 10.99 -4.73
CA PRO A 105 -8.94 9.71 -5.32
C PRO A 105 -7.87 9.84 -6.39
N ILE A 106 -6.87 8.96 -6.34
CA ILE A 106 -5.72 8.94 -7.25
C ILE A 106 -5.89 7.76 -8.22
N ARG A 107 -6.03 8.05 -9.50
CA ARG A 107 -6.12 7.06 -10.57
C ARG A 107 -4.74 6.45 -10.81
N VAL A 108 -4.69 5.12 -10.94
CA VAL A 108 -3.52 4.36 -11.36
C VAL A 108 -3.77 3.79 -12.75
N ILE A 109 -2.83 4.02 -13.66
CA ILE A 109 -2.81 3.44 -14.99
C ILE A 109 -1.93 2.19 -14.94
N PRO A 110 -2.51 0.97 -15.01
CA PRO A 110 -1.73 -0.25 -14.99
C PRO A 110 -0.98 -0.43 -16.32
N TYR A 111 0.24 -0.99 -16.26
CA TYR A 111 1.00 -1.33 -17.47
C TYR A 111 0.30 -2.42 -18.30
N LYS A 112 -0.40 -3.33 -17.63
CA LYS A 112 -1.19 -4.38 -18.27
C LYS A 112 -2.68 -4.01 -18.22
N PRO A 113 -3.38 -3.92 -19.38
CA PRO A 113 -4.77 -3.46 -19.44
C PRO A 113 -5.77 -4.28 -18.64
N TRP A 114 -5.47 -5.53 -18.29
CA TRP A 114 -6.32 -6.42 -17.50
C TRP A 114 -6.03 -6.39 -15.99
N GLU A 115 -4.92 -5.79 -15.57
CA GLU A 115 -4.57 -5.72 -14.15
C GLU A 115 -5.42 -4.67 -13.42
N ARG A 116 -5.88 -5.01 -12.22
CA ARG A 116 -6.74 -4.13 -11.41
C ARG A 116 -6.24 -4.08 -9.98
N MET A 117 -6.41 -2.92 -9.36
CA MET A 117 -6.25 -2.78 -7.92
C MET A 117 -7.51 -3.29 -7.21
N ASN A 118 -7.35 -3.73 -5.95
CA ASN A 118 -8.51 -3.98 -5.11
C ASN A 118 -9.29 -2.65 -4.92
N PRO A 119 -10.63 -2.62 -5.05
CA PRO A 119 -11.43 -1.40 -4.86
C PRO A 119 -11.25 -0.70 -3.51
N VAL A 120 -10.81 -1.42 -2.47
CA VAL A 120 -10.54 -0.86 -1.14
C VAL A 120 -9.07 -0.48 -0.92
N SER A 121 -8.27 -0.38 -1.99
CA SER A 121 -6.89 0.09 -1.92
C SER A 121 -6.84 1.57 -1.50
N ARG A 122 -6.11 1.86 -0.42
CA ARG A 122 -5.92 3.19 0.13
C ARG A 122 -4.44 3.49 0.29
N VAL A 123 -3.96 4.57 -0.30
CA VAL A 123 -2.62 5.08 0.05
C VAL A 123 -2.66 5.67 1.45
N ASN A 124 -1.60 5.46 2.22
CA ASN A 124 -1.42 6.07 3.53
C ASN A 124 -0.26 7.06 3.46
N PHE A 125 -0.58 8.35 3.54
CA PHE A 125 0.38 9.46 3.41
C PHE A 125 1.36 9.57 4.58
N THR A 126 1.07 8.93 5.71
CA THR A 126 1.93 9.00 6.91
C THR A 126 2.80 7.77 7.10
N LYS A 127 2.59 6.70 6.31
CA LYS A 127 3.36 5.46 6.40
C LYS A 127 4.38 5.36 5.27
N LEU A 128 5.51 6.02 5.49
CA LEU A 128 6.67 6.05 4.58
C LEU A 128 7.52 4.78 4.72
N TYR A 129 8.08 4.35 3.60
CA TYR A 129 9.00 3.21 3.51
C TYR A 129 10.18 3.56 2.62
N THR A 130 11.38 3.15 3.03
CA THR A 130 12.54 3.10 2.14
C THR A 130 12.56 1.75 1.44
N VAL A 131 12.64 1.75 0.12
CA VAL A 131 12.71 0.53 -0.70
C VAL A 131 14.00 0.55 -1.51
N GLU A 132 14.89 -0.40 -1.22
CA GLU A 132 16.13 -0.63 -1.96
C GLU A 132 15.84 -1.05 -3.40
N HIS A 133 16.63 -0.58 -4.37
CA HIS A 133 16.41 -0.86 -5.79
C HIS A 133 16.76 -2.30 -6.19
N ASN A 134 17.52 -3.02 -5.37
CA ASN A 134 17.92 -4.41 -5.63
C ASN A 134 16.83 -5.44 -5.26
N VAL A 135 15.70 -5.01 -4.69
CA VAL A 135 14.59 -5.92 -4.37
C VAL A 135 13.81 -6.29 -5.63
N LYS A 136 13.39 -7.56 -5.70
CA LYS A 136 12.55 -8.03 -6.80
C LYS A 136 11.13 -7.50 -6.62
N VAL A 137 10.70 -6.62 -7.52
CA VAL A 137 9.35 -6.04 -7.52
C VAL A 137 8.56 -6.51 -8.73
N HIS A 138 7.24 -6.58 -8.55
CA HIS A 138 6.31 -6.68 -9.66
C HIS A 138 5.76 -5.29 -9.96
N MET A 139 6.21 -4.69 -11.06
CA MET A 139 5.69 -3.42 -11.55
C MET A 139 4.22 -3.54 -11.91
N PHE A 140 3.41 -2.58 -11.47
CA PHE A 140 1.97 -2.59 -11.69
C PHE A 140 1.53 -1.47 -12.62
N GLY A 141 1.96 -0.24 -12.36
CA GLY A 141 1.51 0.93 -13.12
C GLY A 141 2.13 2.23 -12.64
N TYR A 142 1.45 3.33 -12.90
CA TYR A 142 1.84 4.67 -12.48
C TYR A 142 0.60 5.54 -12.21
N VAL A 143 0.78 6.63 -11.46
CA VAL A 143 -0.23 7.68 -11.24
C VAL A 143 0.09 8.91 -12.07
#